data_AF-A0A0G2FUN8-F1
#
_entry.id   AF-A0A0G2FUN8-F1
#
_cell.length_a   1.000
_cell.length_b   1.000
_cell.length_c   1.000
_cell.angle_alpha   90.00
_cell.angle_beta   90.00
_cell.angle_gamma   90.00
#
_symmetry.space_group_name_H-M   'P 1'
#
loop_
_entity.id
_entity.type
_entity.pdbx_description
1 polymer ?
#
loop_
_entity_poly.entity_id
_entity_poly.type
_entity_poly.pdbx_seq_one_letter_code
_entity_poly.pdbx_strand_id
1 'polypeptide(L)'
;MQFLTTALSLISLSSAALGCTRYTVKFRSAAPTCVDDQAAFNTHCTEIKDTIADFSDDNEDLYGSDFTSQFTGCDSCSVADPRCHCSVTAWRFHEWQSTENEYDTGVWEITQDWTPIDSKTVDC
;
A
#
# COMPACT_ATOMS: atom_id res chain seq x y z
N MET A 1 -15.59 -20.79 37.32
CA MET A 1 -15.93 -19.66 36.41
C MET A 1 -14.71 -18.83 35.98
N GLN A 2 -13.51 -19.03 36.55
CA GLN A 2 -12.29 -18.24 36.28
C GLN A 2 -11.61 -18.56 34.93
N PHE A 3 -11.88 -19.72 34.33
CA PHE A 3 -11.28 -20.16 33.07
C PHE A 3 -11.93 -19.56 31.82
N LEU A 4 -13.20 -19.13 31.91
CA LEU A 4 -13.91 -18.51 30.76
C LEU A 4 -13.46 -17.08 30.53
N THR A 5 -13.13 -16.34 31.59
CA THR A 5 -12.67 -14.95 31.51
C THR A 5 -11.29 -14.82 30.87
N THR A 6 -10.37 -15.75 31.17
CA THR A 6 -9.01 -15.74 30.58
C THR A 6 -9.01 -16.14 29.10
N ALA A 7 -9.87 -17.07 28.69
CA ALA A 7 -10.03 -17.44 27.29
C ALA A 7 -10.60 -16.28 26.45
N LEU A 8 -11.60 -15.55 26.97
CA LEU A 8 -12.18 -14.40 26.28
C LEU A 8 -11.16 -13.27 26.09
N SER A 9 -10.33 -12.99 27.11
CA SER A 9 -9.31 -11.96 27.03
C SER A 9 -8.22 -12.24 25.99
N LEU A 10 -7.87 -13.51 25.77
CA LEU A 10 -6.86 -13.90 24.77
C LEU A 10 -7.38 -13.75 23.33
N ILE A 11 -8.66 -14.03 23.10
CA ILE A 11 -9.30 -13.91 21.77
C ILE A 11 -9.41 -12.43 21.37
N SER A 12 -9.75 -11.54 22.32
CA SER A 12 -9.81 -10.09 22.06
C SER A 12 -8.47 -9.44 21.72
N LEU A 13 -7.34 -9.98 22.22
CA LEU A 13 -6.01 -9.47 21.92
C LEU A 13 -5.53 -9.90 20.53
N SER A 14 -5.86 -11.11 20.09
CA SER A 14 -5.50 -11.59 18.75
C SER A 14 -6.25 -10.87 17.62
N SER A 15 -7.48 -10.42 17.87
CA SER A 15 -8.26 -9.67 16.87
C SER A 15 -7.76 -8.24 16.66
N ALA A 16 -7.10 -7.64 17.65
CA ALA A 16 -6.49 -6.32 17.53
C ALA A 16 -5.20 -6.35 16.68
N ALA A 17 -4.37 -7.38 16.86
CA ALA A 17 -3.10 -7.52 16.14
C ALA A 17 -3.26 -7.72 14.62
N LEU A 18 -4.36 -8.34 14.20
CA LEU A 18 -4.66 -8.59 12.78
C LEU A 18 -5.09 -7.32 12.01
N GLY A 19 -5.39 -6.21 12.70
CA GLY A 19 -5.84 -4.96 12.09
C GLY A 19 -4.75 -3.90 11.84
N CYS A 20 -3.48 -4.20 12.14
CA CYS A 20 -2.39 -3.20 12.20
C CYS A 20 -1.27 -3.43 11.18
N THR A 21 -1.49 -4.34 10.23
CA THR A 21 -0.54 -4.69 9.19
C THR A 21 -0.50 -3.62 8.11
N ARG A 22 0.70 -3.07 7.91
CA ARG A 22 0.95 -2.01 6.94
C ARG A 22 1.80 -2.53 5.81
N TYR A 23 1.28 -2.43 4.60
CA TYR A 23 1.96 -2.88 3.39
C TYR A 23 2.05 -1.74 2.39
N THR A 24 3.18 -1.67 1.68
CA THR A 24 3.43 -0.66 0.65
C THR A 24 3.74 -1.32 -0.68
N VAL A 25 3.17 -0.78 -1.75
CA VAL A 25 3.60 -1.02 -3.14
C VAL A 25 4.35 0.21 -3.63
N LYS A 26 5.44 0.01 -4.37
CA LYS A 26 6.17 1.09 -5.02
C LYS A 26 6.00 1.05 -6.52
N PHE A 27 5.77 2.22 -7.09
CA PHE A 27 5.52 2.42 -8.50
C PHE A 27 6.59 3.33 -9.11
N ARG A 28 6.85 3.13 -10.40
CA ARG A 28 7.62 4.07 -11.22
C ARG A 28 6.85 4.43 -12.50
N SER A 29 7.18 5.57 -13.08
CA SER A 29 6.62 5.96 -14.38
C SER A 29 7.00 4.95 -15.48
N ALA A 30 6.05 4.53 -16.32
CA ALA A 30 6.31 3.59 -17.44
C ALA A 30 7.10 4.23 -18.58
N ALA A 31 7.06 5.57 -18.70
CA ALA A 31 7.92 6.33 -19.60
C ALA A 31 9.08 7.01 -18.84
N PRO A 32 10.25 7.17 -19.47
CA PRO A 32 11.35 7.95 -18.90
C PRO A 32 10.96 9.42 -18.73
N THR A 33 11.17 9.97 -17.55
CA THR A 33 10.93 11.38 -17.22
C THR A 33 11.80 11.81 -16.02
N CYS A 34 12.23 13.06 -16.04
CA CYS A 34 12.99 13.67 -14.94
C CYS A 34 12.41 15.05 -14.55
N VAL A 35 11.18 15.35 -14.99
CA VAL A 35 10.54 16.64 -14.74
C VAL A 35 10.02 16.65 -13.31
N ASP A 36 10.45 17.63 -12.51
CA ASP A 36 9.95 17.85 -11.15
C ASP A 36 8.62 18.63 -11.17
N ASP A 37 7.59 18.04 -11.78
CA ASP A 37 6.21 18.53 -11.66
C ASP A 37 5.51 17.80 -10.50
N GLN A 38 5.95 18.13 -9.29
CA GLN A 38 5.46 17.50 -8.06
C GLN A 38 3.93 17.52 -7.95
N ALA A 39 3.25 18.55 -8.45
CA ALA A 39 1.79 18.65 -8.38
C ALA A 39 1.10 17.63 -9.30
N ALA A 40 1.56 17.52 -10.55
CA ALA A 40 1.05 16.51 -11.49
C ALA A 40 1.34 15.09 -10.99
N PHE A 41 2.55 14.82 -10.51
CA PHE A 41 2.91 13.49 -10.00
C PHE A 41 2.19 13.12 -8.70
N ASN A 42 1.93 14.07 -7.81
CA ASN A 42 1.07 13.83 -6.65
C ASN A 42 -0.37 13.47 -7.05
N THR A 43 -0.89 14.10 -8.11
CA THR A 43 -2.21 13.78 -8.66
C THR A 43 -2.22 12.34 -9.17
N HIS A 44 -1.23 11.95 -9.98
CA HIS A 44 -1.10 10.57 -10.45
C HIS A 44 -0.91 9.54 -9.33
N CYS A 45 -0.12 9.87 -8.31
CA CYS A 45 0.01 9.04 -7.11
C CYS A 45 -1.33 8.81 -6.41
N THR A 46 -2.17 9.84 -6.37
CA THR A 46 -3.52 9.77 -5.79
C THR A 46 -4.42 8.88 -6.64
N GLU A 47 -4.37 9.03 -7.97
CA GLU A 47 -5.10 8.17 -8.92
C GLU A 47 -4.74 6.70 -8.75
N ILE A 48 -3.44 6.36 -8.66
CA ILE A 48 -2.98 4.97 -8.42
C ILE A 48 -3.57 4.43 -7.11
N LYS A 49 -3.55 5.24 -6.05
CA LYS A 49 -4.10 4.87 -4.75
C LYS A 49 -5.61 4.67 -4.80
N ASP A 50 -6.33 5.53 -5.52
CA ASP A 50 -7.78 5.39 -5.72
C ASP A 50 -8.09 4.11 -6.53
N THR A 51 -7.34 3.81 -7.61
CA THR A 51 -7.49 2.56 -8.36
C THR A 51 -7.30 1.32 -7.47
N ILE A 52 -6.29 1.32 -6.61
CA ILE A 52 -6.03 0.19 -5.69
C ILE A 52 -7.12 0.10 -4.62
N ALA A 53 -7.61 1.24 -4.14
CA ALA A 53 -8.71 1.28 -3.18
C ALA A 53 -10.01 0.76 -3.78
N ASP A 54 -10.35 1.16 -5.00
CA ASP A 54 -11.52 0.67 -5.74
C ASP A 54 -11.42 -0.83 -5.99
N PHE A 55 -10.23 -1.31 -6.42
CA PHE A 55 -9.98 -2.75 -6.55
C PHE A 55 -10.17 -3.49 -5.22
N SER A 56 -9.67 -2.93 -4.10
CA SER A 56 -9.85 -3.51 -2.77
C SER A 56 -11.33 -3.62 -2.41
N ASP A 57 -12.11 -2.54 -2.60
CA ASP A 57 -13.54 -2.49 -2.29
C ASP A 57 -14.34 -3.51 -3.12
N ASP A 58 -14.05 -3.61 -4.42
CA ASP A 58 -14.66 -4.59 -5.33
C ASP A 58 -14.31 -6.05 -4.98
N ASN A 59 -13.25 -6.27 -4.20
CA ASN A 59 -12.73 -7.60 -3.82
C ASN A 59 -12.78 -7.84 -2.30
N GLU A 60 -13.91 -7.49 -1.67
CA GLU A 60 -14.21 -7.76 -0.26
C GLU A 60 -13.29 -7.00 0.74
N ASP A 61 -12.93 -5.76 0.41
CA ASP A 61 -12.02 -4.93 1.21
C ASP A 61 -10.65 -5.58 1.43
N LEU A 62 -10.10 -6.16 0.36
CA LEU A 62 -8.91 -7.02 0.38
C LEU A 62 -7.71 -6.41 1.12
N TYR A 63 -7.51 -5.11 0.97
CA TYR A 63 -6.39 -4.36 1.51
C TYR A 63 -6.81 -3.40 2.64
N GLY A 64 -8.08 -3.45 3.04
CA GLY A 64 -8.69 -2.50 3.96
C GLY A 64 -9.01 -1.16 3.30
N SER A 65 -9.75 -0.32 4.01
CA SER A 65 -10.26 0.97 3.51
C SER A 65 -9.32 2.16 3.69
N ASP A 66 -8.17 1.97 4.34
CA ASP A 66 -7.27 3.05 4.73
C ASP A 66 -5.98 3.04 3.89
N PHE A 67 -5.89 3.98 2.95
CA PHE A 67 -4.76 4.12 2.04
C PHE A 67 -4.15 5.52 2.07
N THR A 68 -2.83 5.55 1.90
CA THR A 68 -2.09 6.79 1.63
C THR A 68 -1.20 6.64 0.42
N SER A 69 -1.12 7.67 -0.41
CA SER A 69 -0.15 7.78 -1.50
C SER A 69 0.92 8.81 -1.18
N GLN A 70 2.14 8.58 -1.64
CA GLN A 70 3.24 9.51 -1.53
C GLN A 70 4.05 9.53 -2.82
N PHE A 71 4.22 10.73 -3.40
CA PHE A 71 5.25 10.96 -4.41
C PHE A 71 6.61 10.99 -3.73
N THR A 72 7.53 10.14 -4.18
CA THR A 72 8.86 9.99 -3.56
C THR A 72 9.96 10.76 -4.30
N GLY A 73 9.67 11.26 -5.51
CA GLY A 73 10.58 12.08 -6.30
C GLY A 73 10.87 11.47 -7.67
N CYS A 74 11.68 12.17 -8.47
CA CYS A 74 12.18 11.69 -9.75
C CYS A 74 13.69 11.52 -9.73
N ASP A 75 14.18 10.60 -10.54
CA ASP A 75 15.60 10.45 -10.81
C ASP A 75 16.17 11.69 -11.50
N SER A 76 17.48 11.90 -11.35
CA SER A 76 18.20 12.96 -12.07
C SER A 76 18.12 12.77 -13.58
N CYS A 77 17.92 13.86 -14.34
CA CYS A 77 17.96 13.84 -15.82
C CYS A 77 19.28 13.31 -16.40
N SER A 78 20.34 13.19 -15.58
CA SER A 78 21.63 12.65 -16.01
C SER A 78 21.70 11.12 -16.07
N VAL A 79 20.70 10.40 -15.55
CA VAL A 79 20.67 8.94 -15.67
C VAL A 79 20.14 8.53 -17.05
N ALA A 80 20.51 7.33 -17.51
CA ALA A 80 20.17 6.86 -18.86
C ALA A 80 18.66 6.65 -19.06
N ASP A 81 17.92 6.41 -17.99
CA ASP A 81 16.49 6.13 -17.99
C ASP A 81 15.83 6.70 -16.72
N PRO A 82 15.65 8.03 -16.63
CA PRO A 82 15.17 8.65 -15.40
C PRO A 82 13.69 8.32 -15.20
N ARG A 83 13.29 8.01 -13.98
CA ARG A 83 11.91 7.68 -13.62
C ARG A 83 11.42 8.54 -12.48
N CYS A 84 10.11 8.74 -12.44
CA CYS A 84 9.43 9.30 -11.27
C CYS A 84 8.81 8.19 -10.45
N HIS A 85 8.83 8.33 -9.13
CA HIS A 85 8.51 7.26 -8.20
C HIS A 85 7.35 7.64 -7.29
N CYS A 86 6.52 6.66 -7.00
CA CYS A 86 5.38 6.78 -6.12
C CYS A 86 5.32 5.59 -5.17
N SER A 87 4.69 5.76 -4.01
CA SER A 87 4.34 4.65 -3.13
C SER A 87 2.90 4.75 -2.68
N VAL A 88 2.20 3.62 -2.65
CA VAL A 88 0.88 3.49 -2.04
C VAL A 88 1.00 2.55 -0.85
N THR A 89 0.45 2.97 0.29
CA THR A 89 0.45 2.23 1.54
C THR A 89 -0.98 1.92 1.95
N ALA A 90 -1.26 0.65 2.21
CA ALA A 90 -2.46 0.18 2.88
C ALA A 90 -2.17 0.04 4.38
N TRP A 91 -2.98 0.66 5.23
CA TRP A 91 -2.76 0.71 6.69
C TRP A 91 -3.45 -0.42 7.46
N ARG A 92 -4.42 -1.08 6.83
CA ARG A 92 -5.22 -2.18 7.41
C ARG A 92 -5.25 -3.38 6.48
N PHE A 93 -4.08 -3.79 6.02
CA PHE A 93 -3.95 -4.84 5.02
C PHE A 93 -4.32 -6.21 5.61
N HIS A 94 -5.27 -6.91 5.00
CA HIS A 94 -5.63 -8.27 5.42
C HIS A 94 -4.59 -9.27 4.90
N GLU A 95 -3.57 -9.55 5.71
CA GLU A 95 -2.45 -10.43 5.32
C GLU A 95 -2.85 -11.87 4.95
N TRP A 96 -4.06 -12.31 5.32
CA TRP A 96 -4.59 -13.63 5.00
C TRP A 96 -5.32 -13.69 3.66
N GLN A 97 -5.59 -12.55 3.02
CA GLN A 97 -6.18 -12.51 1.67
C GLN A 97 -5.07 -12.32 0.63
N SER A 98 -5.21 -12.95 -0.55
CA SER A 98 -4.14 -13.13 -1.54
C SER A 98 -3.37 -11.84 -1.87
N THR A 99 -2.04 -11.95 -2.03
CA THR A 99 -1.18 -10.87 -2.49
C THR A 99 -1.06 -10.80 -4.01
N GLU A 100 -1.39 -11.88 -4.74
CA GLU A 100 -1.36 -11.89 -6.21
C GLU A 100 -2.68 -11.31 -6.75
N ASN A 101 -2.64 -10.05 -7.18
CA ASN A 101 -3.77 -9.39 -7.85
C ASN A 101 -3.28 -8.52 -9.01
N GLU A 102 -4.04 -8.51 -10.10
CA GLU A 102 -3.80 -7.65 -11.26
C GLU A 102 -4.75 -6.45 -11.19
N TYR A 103 -4.20 -5.24 -11.06
CA TYR A 103 -4.94 -3.98 -11.13
C TYR A 103 -4.32 -3.07 -12.19
N ASP A 104 -5.17 -2.33 -12.92
CA ASP A 104 -4.74 -1.45 -14.01
C ASP A 104 -4.22 -0.12 -13.48
N THR A 105 -2.91 -0.03 -13.23
CA THR A 105 -2.23 1.21 -12.81
C THR A 105 -1.94 2.18 -13.97
N GLY A 106 -2.51 1.93 -15.15
CA GLY A 106 -2.33 2.77 -16.34
C GLY A 106 -0.86 2.86 -16.75
N VAL A 107 -0.31 4.08 -16.71
CA VAL A 107 1.06 4.39 -17.18
C VAL A 107 2.13 4.21 -16.09
N TRP A 108 1.84 3.49 -15.01
CA TRP A 108 2.78 3.24 -13.92
C TRP A 108 3.08 1.76 -13.78
N GLU A 109 4.34 1.45 -13.53
CA GLU A 109 4.82 0.09 -13.35
C GLU A 109 5.08 -0.19 -11.87
N ILE A 110 4.68 -1.36 -11.39
CA ILE A 110 5.05 -1.85 -10.06
C ILE A 110 6.54 -2.18 -10.07
N THR A 111 7.29 -1.54 -9.18
CA THR A 111 8.73 -1.81 -8.95
C THR A 111 8.99 -2.72 -7.77
N GLN A 112 8.09 -2.67 -6.79
CA GLN A 112 8.13 -3.49 -5.60
C GLN A 112 6.68 -3.76 -5.20
N ASP A 113 6.33 -5.04 -5.14
CA ASP A 113 5.04 -5.52 -4.68
C ASP A 113 4.86 -5.26 -3.17
N TRP A 114 3.68 -5.59 -2.63
CA TRP A 114 3.29 -5.43 -1.24
C TRP A 114 4.41 -5.86 -0.28
N THR A 115 5.11 -4.85 0.27
CA THR A 115 6.20 -5.04 1.21
C THR A 115 5.78 -4.50 2.57
N PRO A 116 5.93 -5.28 3.65
CA PRO A 116 5.61 -4.82 4.99
C PRO A 116 6.56 -3.68 5.39
N ILE A 117 6.00 -2.59 5.91
CA ILE A 117 6.77 -1.41 6.31
C ILE A 117 7.48 -1.65 7.65
N ASP A 118 6.86 -2.43 8.53
CA ASP A 118 7.44 -2.88 9.79
C ASP A 118 7.37 -4.40 9.92
N SER A 119 8.46 -5.03 10.34
CA SER A 119 8.43 -6.42 10.82
C SER A 119 7.80 -6.57 12.21
N LYS A 120 7.36 -5.46 12.79
CA LYS A 120 6.61 -5.40 14.05
C LYS A 120 5.26 -4.75 13.78
N THR A 121 4.21 -5.54 13.97
CA THR A 121 2.84 -5.13 14.24
C THR A 121 2.83 -3.78 14.95
N VAL A 122 2.24 -2.76 14.34
CA VAL A 122 2.03 -1.48 15.02
C VAL A 122 1.07 -1.74 16.17
N ASP A 123 1.34 -1.17 17.35
CA ASP A 123 0.38 -1.21 18.46
C ASP A 123 -0.90 -0.47 18.02
N CYS A 124 -1.92 -1.25 17.64
CA CYS A 124 -3.31 -0.94 17.90
C CYS A 124 -3.75 -1.78 19.10
#